data_AF-A0A099L3D6-F1
#
_entry.id   AF-A0A099L3D6-F1
#
_cell.length_a   1.000
_cell.length_b   1.000
_cell.length_c   1.000
_cell.angle_alpha   90.00
_cell.angle_beta   90.00
_cell.angle_gamma   90.00
#
_symmetry.space_group_name_H-M   'P 1'
#
loop_
_entity.id
_entity.type
_entity.pdbx_description
1 polymer ?
#
loop_
_entity_poly.entity_id
_entity_poly.type
_entity_poly.pdbx_seq_one_letter_code
_entity_poly.pdbx_strand_id
1 'polypeptide(L)'
;MEKTLRLADTVEYAGLNAPENYKRAEVLKDNAAFILKTLPKQESEQKPEQESWIGCRPSLPDSLPVICQVPNHDKVCFALGHQHLGLTQGANTGKLIDQLVTKQATEIDVSAFCISSFNFTLLHYKCVLKSY
;
A
#
# COMPACT_ATOMS: atom_id res chain seq x y z
N MET A 1 2.10 -24.55 -1.11
CA MET A 1 2.20 -23.28 -1.86
C MET A 1 1.64 -23.53 -3.24
N GLU A 2 0.57 -22.83 -3.60
CA GLU A 2 0.04 -22.81 -4.96
C GLU A 2 1.06 -22.13 -5.89
N LYS A 3 1.21 -22.62 -7.13
CA LYS A 3 2.17 -22.09 -8.10
C LYS A 3 1.49 -21.01 -8.94
N THR A 4 1.57 -19.77 -8.48
CA THR A 4 0.73 -18.65 -8.92
C THR A 4 1.66 -17.47 -9.29
N LEU A 5 1.57 -16.93 -10.52
CA LEU A 5 2.42 -15.85 -11.04
C LEU A 5 1.78 -14.45 -10.88
N ARG A 6 2.13 -13.70 -9.84
CA ARG A 6 1.51 -12.41 -9.60
C ARG A 6 2.14 -11.29 -10.42
N LEU A 7 1.37 -10.62 -11.30
CA LEU A 7 1.85 -9.43 -12.01
C LEU A 7 1.29 -8.18 -11.34
N ALA A 8 2.19 -7.36 -10.81
CA ALA A 8 1.89 -6.09 -10.16
C ALA A 8 3.06 -5.11 -10.45
N ASP A 9 2.90 -3.80 -10.38
CA ASP A 9 1.74 -2.97 -10.03
C ASP A 9 1.66 -1.79 -11.02
N THR A 10 0.53 -1.10 -11.07
CA THR A 10 0.41 0.19 -11.75
C THR A 10 -0.28 1.23 -10.85
N VAL A 11 0.16 2.49 -10.91
CA VAL A 11 -0.39 3.59 -10.09
C VAL A 11 -1.37 4.45 -10.88
N GLU A 12 -2.52 4.80 -10.30
CA GLU A 12 -3.48 5.73 -10.90
C GLU A 12 -3.79 6.92 -9.97
N TYR A 13 -3.58 8.12 -10.51
CA TYR A 13 -3.97 9.37 -9.87
C TYR A 13 -5.43 9.67 -10.18
N ALA A 14 -6.34 9.18 -9.34
CA ALA A 14 -7.78 9.33 -9.51
C ALA A 14 -8.48 9.65 -8.18
N GLY A 15 -9.67 10.26 -8.26
CA GLY A 15 -10.49 10.55 -7.08
C GLY A 15 -10.94 9.29 -6.34
N LEU A 16 -11.29 9.41 -5.06
CA LEU A 16 -11.69 8.28 -4.20
C LEU A 16 -12.84 7.47 -4.80
N ASN A 17 -13.81 8.16 -5.41
CA ASN A 17 -15.00 7.57 -6.02
C ASN A 17 -14.87 7.34 -7.53
N ALA A 18 -13.67 7.51 -8.11
CA ALA A 18 -13.47 7.26 -9.52
C ALA A 18 -13.71 5.77 -9.85
N PRO A 19 -14.35 5.47 -11.00
CA PRO A 19 -14.53 4.10 -11.42
C PRO A 19 -13.19 3.41 -11.67
N GLU A 20 -13.20 2.09 -11.59
CA GLU A 20 -12.03 1.24 -11.76
C GLU A 20 -11.55 1.24 -13.22
N ASN A 21 -10.23 1.35 -13.44
CA ASN A 21 -9.63 1.38 -14.77
C ASN A 21 -8.80 0.11 -15.05
N TYR A 22 -9.49 -0.97 -15.43
CA TYR A 22 -8.88 -2.27 -15.66
C TYR A 22 -7.92 -2.36 -16.85
N LYS A 23 -7.94 -1.38 -17.77
CA LYS A 23 -6.96 -1.29 -18.87
C LYS A 23 -5.52 -1.26 -18.35
N ARG A 24 -5.31 -0.72 -17.15
CA ARG A 24 -3.98 -0.68 -16.52
C ARG A 24 -3.48 -2.07 -16.13
N ALA A 25 -4.38 -2.97 -15.70
CA ALA A 25 -4.03 -4.34 -15.38
C ALA A 25 -3.70 -5.17 -16.64
N GLU A 26 -4.28 -4.82 -17.79
CA GLU A 26 -3.99 -5.48 -19.08
C GLU A 26 -2.55 -5.22 -19.53
N VAL A 27 -2.06 -3.98 -19.40
CA VAL A 27 -0.68 -3.60 -19.76
C VAL A 27 0.37 -4.43 -19.02
N LEU A 28 0.07 -4.90 -17.80
CA LEU A 28 0.98 -5.78 -17.05
C LEU A 28 1.22 -7.12 -17.76
N LYS A 29 0.23 -7.64 -18.51
CA LYS A 29 0.39 -8.88 -19.29
C LYS A 29 1.40 -8.68 -20.41
N ASP A 30 1.28 -7.58 -21.14
CA ASP A 30 2.15 -7.27 -22.27
C ASP A 30 3.60 -7.08 -21.79
N ASN A 31 3.79 -6.34 -20.69
CA ASN A 31 5.09 -6.17 -20.06
C ASN A 31 5.68 -7.52 -19.60
N ALA A 32 4.86 -8.39 -19.00
CA ALA A 32 5.31 -9.70 -18.57
C ALA A 32 5.68 -10.62 -19.74
N ALA A 33 4.89 -10.60 -20.82
CA ALA A 33 5.20 -11.36 -22.03
C ALA A 33 6.52 -10.90 -22.67
N PHE A 34 6.77 -9.58 -22.67
CA PHE A 34 8.03 -9.00 -23.12
C PHE A 34 9.21 -9.47 -22.27
N ILE A 35 9.09 -9.45 -20.94
CA ILE A 35 10.19 -9.79 -20.02
C ILE A 35 10.44 -11.30 -19.94
N LEU A 36 9.39 -12.08 -19.73
CA LEU A 36 9.50 -13.51 -19.43
C LEU A 36 9.60 -14.38 -20.69
N LYS A 37 9.30 -13.84 -21.88
CA LYS A 37 9.27 -14.51 -23.21
C LYS A 37 8.29 -15.68 -23.31
N THR A 38 7.90 -16.30 -22.21
CA THR A 38 6.90 -17.36 -22.10
C THR A 38 6.16 -17.16 -20.79
N LEU A 39 4.84 -16.99 -20.88
CA LEU A 39 3.98 -16.93 -19.70
C LEU A 39 3.39 -18.32 -19.42
N PRO A 40 3.15 -18.68 -18.15
CA PRO A 40 2.38 -19.87 -17.80
C PRO A 40 1.03 -19.86 -18.52
N LYS A 41 0.59 -21.03 -19.00
CA LYS A 41 -0.76 -21.16 -19.58
C LYS A 41 -1.79 -20.94 -18.49
N GLN A 42 -2.77 -20.08 -18.75
CA GLN A 42 -3.90 -19.88 -17.86
C GLN A 42 -4.78 -21.14 -17.91
N GLU A 43 -5.01 -21.79 -16.77
CA GLU A 43 -5.74 -23.07 -16.70
C GLU A 43 -7.26 -22.91 -16.85
N SER A 44 -7.80 -21.69 -16.85
CA SER A 44 -9.23 -21.44 -17.04
C SER A 44 -9.52 -20.33 -18.06
N GLU A 45 -10.50 -20.58 -18.94
CA GLU A 45 -11.13 -19.59 -19.83
C GLU A 45 -12.15 -18.70 -19.08
N GLN A 46 -12.22 -18.80 -17.76
CA GLN A 46 -13.15 -18.02 -16.96
C GLN A 46 -12.74 -16.54 -17.00
N LYS A 47 -13.75 -15.68 -17.20
CA LYS A 47 -13.59 -14.25 -17.49
C LYS A 47 -12.59 -13.54 -16.56
N PRO A 48 -11.78 -12.61 -17.09
CA PRO A 48 -10.78 -11.83 -16.34
C PRO A 48 -11.31 -10.93 -15.22
N GLU A 49 -12.63 -10.83 -15.04
CA GLU A 49 -13.31 -10.01 -14.02
C GLU A 49 -13.09 -10.53 -12.59
N GLN A 50 -12.79 -11.82 -12.39
CA GLN A 50 -12.57 -12.38 -11.04
C GLN A 50 -11.10 -12.37 -10.56
N GLU A 51 -10.11 -12.18 -11.44
CA GLU A 51 -8.68 -12.23 -11.07
C GLU A 51 -8.02 -10.85 -10.91
N SER A 52 -8.66 -9.79 -11.39
CA SER A 52 -8.10 -8.43 -11.35
C SER A 52 -8.81 -7.62 -10.28
N TRP A 53 -8.06 -6.93 -9.43
CA TRP A 53 -8.62 -6.04 -8.41
C TRP A 53 -7.85 -4.73 -8.32
N ILE A 54 -8.39 -3.80 -7.55
CA ILE A 54 -7.77 -2.51 -7.26
C ILE A 54 -7.66 -2.34 -5.75
N GLY A 55 -6.58 -1.71 -5.29
CA GLY A 55 -6.38 -1.33 -3.88
C GLY A 55 -6.14 0.17 -3.74
N CYS A 56 -6.72 0.80 -2.73
CA CYS A 56 -6.35 2.17 -2.38
C CYS A 56 -5.06 2.14 -1.56
N ARG A 57 -4.07 2.97 -1.94
CA ARG A 57 -2.85 3.13 -1.14
C ARG A 57 -3.07 4.30 -0.17
N PRO A 58 -2.98 4.08 1.15
CA PRO A 58 -2.99 5.18 2.11
C PRO A 58 -1.65 5.90 2.01
N SER A 59 -1.61 6.92 1.17
CA SER A 59 -0.42 7.71 0.88
C SER A 59 -0.53 9.10 1.48
N LEU A 60 0.59 9.60 2.01
CA LEU A 60 0.71 10.97 2.48
C LEU A 60 1.58 11.79 1.52
N PRO A 61 1.44 13.13 1.50
CA PRO A 61 2.04 13.99 0.48
C PRO A 61 3.56 13.97 0.42
N ASP A 62 4.22 13.74 1.56
CA ASP A 62 5.67 13.66 1.71
C ASP A 62 6.21 12.21 1.62
N SER A 63 5.33 11.25 1.37
CA SER A 63 5.64 9.82 1.32
C SER A 63 6.20 9.21 2.61
N LEU A 64 5.99 9.85 3.78
CA LEU A 64 6.33 9.26 5.08
C LEU A 64 5.07 8.72 5.79
N PRO A 65 5.17 7.65 6.61
CA PRO A 65 4.07 7.22 7.45
C PRO A 65 3.89 8.15 8.65
N VAL A 66 2.68 8.17 9.20
CA VAL A 66 2.40 8.78 10.50
C VAL A 66 2.41 7.68 11.56
N ILE A 67 3.37 7.78 12.49
CA ILE A 67 3.57 6.84 13.61
C ILE A 67 3.80 7.68 14.87
N CYS A 68 2.75 7.94 15.64
CA CYS A 68 2.86 8.73 16.87
C CYS A 68 1.66 8.55 17.79
N GLN A 69 1.80 9.02 19.03
CA GLN A 69 0.65 9.26 19.89
C GLN A 69 -0.17 10.44 19.35
N VAL A 70 -1.49 10.39 19.48
CA VAL A 70 -2.36 11.48 19.02
C VAL A 70 -2.17 12.69 19.95
N PRO A 71 -1.94 13.90 19.41
CA PRO A 71 -1.85 15.10 20.23
C PRO A 71 -3.11 15.28 21.10
N ASN A 72 -2.93 15.60 22.38
CA ASN A 72 -4.00 15.76 23.38
C ASN A 72 -4.79 14.47 23.72
N HIS A 73 -4.40 13.30 23.23
CA HIS A 73 -5.06 12.02 23.52
C HIS A 73 -4.03 10.93 23.86
N ASP A 74 -3.82 10.70 25.17
CA ASP A 74 -2.79 9.79 25.70
C ASP A 74 -3.12 8.29 25.56
N LYS A 75 -4.30 7.95 25.03
CA LYS A 75 -4.75 6.56 24.84
C LYS A 75 -4.94 6.17 23.38
N VAL A 76 -4.57 7.04 22.45
CA VAL A 76 -4.76 6.81 21.01
C VAL A 76 -3.43 7.00 20.30
N CYS A 77 -3.10 6.10 19.37
CA CYS A 77 -1.93 6.20 18.51
C CYS A 77 -2.34 6.14 17.04
N PHE A 78 -1.59 6.83 16.19
CA PHE A 78 -1.66 6.71 14.74
C PHE A 78 -0.57 5.79 14.22
N ALA A 79 -0.93 4.95 13.25
CA ALA A 79 -0.04 4.05 12.50
C ALA A 79 -0.60 3.90 11.08
N LEU A 80 -0.38 4.90 10.23
CA LEU A 80 -1.00 4.99 8.90
C LEU A 80 -0.04 5.59 7.86
N GLY A 81 -0.42 5.57 6.59
CA GLY A 81 0.31 6.28 5.54
C GLY A 81 1.49 5.52 4.90
N HIS A 82 1.62 4.22 5.15
CA HIS A 82 2.74 3.40 4.67
C HIS A 82 2.73 3.09 3.16
N GLN A 83 1.77 3.61 2.40
CA GLN A 83 1.68 3.44 0.93
C GLN A 83 1.81 1.97 0.51
N HIS A 84 2.79 1.66 -0.34
CA HIS A 84 3.10 0.33 -0.85
C HIS A 84 4.07 -0.47 0.04
N LEU A 85 4.60 0.16 1.10
CA LEU A 85 5.54 -0.45 2.03
C LEU A 85 4.88 -0.97 3.32
N GLY A 86 3.55 -0.85 3.44
CA GLY A 86 2.82 -1.23 4.65
C GLY A 86 3.05 -2.67 5.09
N LEU A 87 3.08 -3.64 4.16
CA LEU A 87 3.34 -5.03 4.50
C LEU A 87 4.79 -5.24 4.99
N THR A 88 5.76 -4.63 4.29
CA THR A 88 7.18 -4.72 4.64
C THR A 88 7.49 -4.08 5.99
N GLN A 89 6.87 -2.93 6.29
CA GLN A 89 7.14 -2.14 7.49
C GLN A 89 6.19 -2.44 8.65
N GLY A 90 5.19 -3.30 8.45
CA GLY A 90 4.13 -3.56 9.44
C GLY A 90 4.67 -4.08 10.77
N ALA A 91 5.61 -5.02 10.75
CA ALA A 91 6.21 -5.58 11.97
C ALA A 91 6.97 -4.50 12.79
N ASN A 92 7.79 -3.70 12.12
CA ASN A 92 8.53 -2.62 12.76
C ASN A 92 7.59 -1.56 13.32
N THR A 93 6.55 -1.18 12.56
CA THR A 93 5.53 -0.24 13.02
C THR A 93 4.80 -0.77 14.25
N GLY A 94 4.41 -2.05 14.26
CA GLY A 94 3.77 -2.68 15.41
C GLY A 94 4.63 -2.61 16.67
N LYS A 95 5.95 -2.86 16.54
CA LYS A 95 6.89 -2.74 17.65
C LYS A 95 7.00 -1.31 18.18
N LEU A 96 7.04 -0.31 17.30
CA LEU A 96 7.07 1.10 17.71
C LEU A 96 5.78 1.51 18.41
N ILE A 97 4.63 1.02 17.94
CA ILE A 97 3.33 1.28 18.58
C ILE A 97 3.28 0.64 19.97
N ASP A 98 3.77 -0.58 20.14
CA ASP A 98 3.88 -1.22 21.46
C ASP A 98 4.74 -0.38 22.42
N GLN A 99 5.90 0.11 21.97
CA GLN A 99 6.77 1.00 22.74
C GLN A 99 6.07 2.30 23.13
N LEU A 100 5.36 2.94 22.19
CA LEU A 100 4.59 4.16 22.44
C LEU A 100 3.46 3.93 23.46
N VAL A 101 2.70 2.86 23.31
CA VAL A 101 1.55 2.52 24.18
C VAL A 101 2.03 2.19 25.60
N THR A 102 3.13 1.46 25.73
CA THR A 102 3.73 1.09 27.02
C THR A 102 4.63 2.19 27.63
N LYS A 103 4.74 3.34 26.97
CA LYS A 103 5.57 4.49 27.37
C LYS A 103 7.06 4.14 27.51
N GLN A 104 7.53 3.19 26.72
CA GLN A 104 8.95 2.87 26.59
C GLN A 104 9.61 3.80 25.56
N ALA A 105 10.93 3.95 25.67
CA ALA A 105 11.71 4.64 24.63
C ALA A 105 11.62 3.83 23.32
N THR A 106 11.34 4.52 22.21
CA THR A 106 11.27 3.88 20.90
C THR A 106 12.67 3.53 20.38
N GLU A 107 12.78 2.43 19.64
CA GLU A 107 14.08 2.00 19.07
C GLU A 107 14.60 2.94 17.98
N ILE A 108 13.70 3.64 17.30
CA ILE A 108 14.03 4.74 16.40
C ILE A 108 13.31 6.00 16.86
N ASP A 109 13.90 7.17 16.61
CA ASP A 109 13.20 8.42 16.86
C ASP A 109 12.01 8.56 15.90
N VAL A 110 10.81 8.62 16.47
CA VAL A 110 9.56 8.74 15.71
C VAL A 110 9.10 10.20 15.53
N SER A 111 9.87 11.18 16.01
CA SER A 111 9.52 12.60 15.92
C SER A 111 9.24 13.06 14.48
N ALA A 112 10.03 12.57 13.51
CA ALA A 112 9.85 12.85 12.08
C ALA A 112 8.56 12.25 11.49
N PHE A 113 8.01 11.20 12.11
CA PHE A 113 6.78 10.52 11.71
C PHE A 113 5.56 10.99 12.51
N CYS A 114 5.70 12.02 13.34
CA CYS A 114 4.58 12.56 14.09
C CYS A 114 3.67 13.41 13.21
N ILE A 115 2.36 13.33 13.40
CA ILE A 115 1.39 14.15 12.63
C ILE A 115 1.69 15.66 12.67
N SER A 116 2.35 16.15 13.73
CA SER A 116 2.77 17.56 13.86
C SER A 116 3.91 17.97 12.92
N SER A 117 4.66 17.02 12.33
CA SER A 117 5.68 17.33 11.33
C SER A 117 5.09 17.57 9.93
N PHE A 118 3.81 17.21 9.72
CA PHE A 118 3.15 17.30 8.42
C PHE A 118 2.46 18.64 8.23
N ASN A 119 2.63 19.22 7.03
CA ASN A 119 1.81 20.33 6.55
C ASN A 119 0.69 19.73 5.69
N PHE A 120 -0.53 19.62 6.23
CA PHE A 120 -1.61 18.87 5.57
C PHE A 120 -2.02 19.50 4.23
N THR A 121 -1.79 18.77 3.13
CA THR A 121 -2.54 18.90 1.87
C THR A 121 -2.78 17.49 1.34
N LEU A 122 -3.90 16.85 1.70
CA LEU A 122 -4.21 15.46 1.37
C LEU A 122 -4.31 15.22 -0.15
N LEU A 123 -3.41 14.39 -0.69
CA LEU A 123 -3.50 13.84 -2.04
C LEU A 123 -4.03 12.40 -1.94
N HIS A 124 -5.13 12.10 -2.63
CA HIS A 124 -5.78 10.79 -2.62
C HIS A 124 -5.38 9.98 -3.87
N TYR A 125 -4.97 8.71 -3.72
CA TYR A 125 -4.47 7.87 -4.82
C TYR A 125 -5.04 6.44 -4.81
N LYS A 126 -5.26 5.85 -6.01
CA LYS A 126 -5.61 4.42 -6.21
C LYS A 126 -4.45 3.68 -6.88
N CYS A 127 -4.24 2.41 -6.54
CA CYS A 127 -3.20 1.58 -7.17
C CYS A 127 -3.73 0.18 -7.52
N VAL A 128 -3.37 -0.31 -8.69
CA VAL A 128 -3.95 -1.53 -9.27
C VAL A 128 -3.00 -2.71 -9.07
N LEU A 129 -3.18 -3.45 -7.97
CA LEU A 129 -2.49 -4.70 -7.72
C LEU A 129 -3.19 -5.86 -8.43
N LYS A 130 -2.44 -6.68 -9.17
CA LYS A 130 -2.95 -7.93 -9.74
C LYS A 130 -2.14 -9.13 -9.27
N SER A 131 -2.78 -10.28 -9.19
CA SER A 131 -2.15 -11.58 -8.95
C SER A 131 -2.68 -12.58 -9.98
N TYR A 132 -1.77 -13.33 -10.60
CA TYR A 132 -2.02 -14.58 -11.30
C TYR A 132 -1.23 -15.66 -10.58
#